data_AF-A0A922I107-F1
#
_entry.id   AF-A0A922I107-F1
#
_cell.length_a   1.000
_cell.length_b   1.000
_cell.length_c   1.000
_cell.angle_alpha   90.00
_cell.angle_beta   90.00
_cell.angle_gamma   90.00
#
_symmetry.space_group_name_H-M   'P 1'
#
loop_
_entity.id
_entity.type
_entity.pdbx_description
1 polymer ?
#
loop_
_entity_poly.entity_id
_entity_poly.type
_entity_poly.pdbx_seq_one_letter_code
_entity_poly.pdbx_strand_id
1 'polypeptide(L)'
;MIVKKPEQPLPANKVLFKVPVQMTGYDVKNYLEKIYKIPVMQVKTRVVCGEIKRAKSTKPYLIKEDDYREAIVDLPKHVQFEYPDLYGGERVKLEDEIEKIEKQFEFIKKREKRRTFSENRHNVPGWFGV
;
A
#
# COMPACT_ATOMS: atom_id res chain seq x y z
N MET A 1 -11.28 8.42 11.07
CA MET A 1 -10.56 7.27 11.66
C MET A 1 -10.62 6.12 10.67
N ILE A 2 -9.50 5.45 10.42
CA ILE A 2 -9.41 4.37 9.42
C ILE A 2 -8.74 3.16 10.09
N VAL A 3 -9.21 1.95 9.80
CA VAL A 3 -8.56 0.72 10.29
C VAL A 3 -7.26 0.51 9.51
N LYS A 4 -6.14 0.31 10.22
CA LYS A 4 -4.82 0.04 9.62
C LYS A 4 -4.37 -1.37 9.98
N LYS A 5 -3.93 -2.15 8.99
CA LYS A 5 -3.30 -3.45 9.26
C LYS A 5 -1.95 -3.21 9.96
N PRO A 6 -1.67 -3.84 11.10
CA PRO A 6 -0.42 -3.61 11.81
C PRO A 6 0.74 -4.26 11.05
N GLU A 7 1.92 -3.64 11.12
CA GLU A 7 3.14 -4.17 10.53
C GLU A 7 3.67 -5.38 11.31
N GLN A 8 3.54 -5.33 12.63
CA GLN A 8 3.84 -6.44 13.53
C GLN A 8 2.53 -7.14 13.94
N PRO A 9 2.53 -8.48 14.06
CA PRO A 9 1.33 -9.22 14.43
C PRO A 9 0.87 -8.79 15.83
N LEU A 10 -0.37 -8.30 15.91
CA LEU A 10 -1.04 -8.00 17.16
C LEU A 10 -1.91 -9.19 17.59
N PRO A 11 -2.19 -9.35 18.89
CA PRO A 11 -3.18 -10.31 19.37
C PRO A 11 -4.56 -10.08 18.72
N ALA A 12 -5.33 -11.15 18.54
CA ALA A 12 -6.63 -11.10 17.85
C ALA A 12 -7.68 -10.17 18.49
N ASN A 13 -7.52 -9.83 19.77
CA ASN A 13 -8.41 -8.90 20.47
C ASN A 13 -7.93 -7.43 20.38
N LYS A 14 -6.91 -7.12 19.58
CA LYS A 14 -6.39 -5.77 19.41
C LYS A 14 -6.56 -5.29 17.99
N VAL A 15 -7.06 -4.06 17.85
CA VAL A 15 -7.26 -3.44 16.54
C VAL A 15 -6.50 -2.13 16.46
N LEU A 16 -5.77 -1.93 15.36
CA LEU A 16 -5.01 -0.73 15.09
C LEU A 16 -5.82 0.22 14.19
N PHE A 17 -5.93 1.48 14.62
CA PHE A 17 -6.57 2.55 13.88
C PHE A 17 -5.60 3.69 13.60
N LYS A 18 -5.72 4.30 12.42
CA LYS A 18 -5.14 5.60 12.07
C LYS A 18 -6.18 6.68 12.34
N VAL A 19 -5.80 7.66 13.15
CA VAL A 19 -6.65 8.70 13.71
C VAL A 19 -5.97 10.06 13.51
N PRO A 20 -6.71 11.16 13.32
CA PRO A 20 -6.11 12.50 13.33
C PRO A 20 -5.43 12.84 14.67
N VAL A 21 -4.40 13.68 14.61
CA VAL A 21 -3.59 14.09 15.79
C VAL A 21 -4.39 14.90 16.82
N GLN A 22 -5.58 15.36 16.50
CA GLN A 22 -6.43 16.11 17.44
C GLN A 22 -7.25 15.20 18.37
N MET A 23 -7.57 13.96 17.95
CA MET A 23 -8.45 13.06 18.70
C MET A 23 -7.75 12.36 19.86
N THR A 24 -8.36 12.41 21.04
CA THR A 24 -7.87 11.74 22.25
C THR A 24 -8.29 10.27 22.31
N GLY A 25 -7.74 9.50 23.25
CA GLY A 25 -8.17 8.11 23.48
C GLY A 25 -9.64 8.02 23.93
N TYR A 26 -10.14 9.02 24.66
CA TYR A 26 -11.55 9.10 25.07
C TYR A 26 -12.48 9.35 23.88
N ASP A 27 -12.07 10.20 22.94
CA ASP A 27 -12.83 10.46 21.72
C ASP A 27 -12.95 9.19 20.88
N VAL A 28 -11.84 8.46 20.71
CA VAL A 28 -11.83 7.17 19.98
C VAL A 28 -12.75 6.15 20.64
N LYS A 29 -12.69 6.03 21.98
CA LYS A 29 -13.57 5.13 22.73
C LYS A 29 -15.04 5.50 22.54
N ASN A 30 -15.39 6.77 22.77
CA ASN A 30 -16.76 7.26 22.61
C ASN A 30 -17.27 7.09 21.17
N TYR A 31 -16.41 7.33 20.18
CA TYR A 31 -16.75 7.18 18.77
C TYR A 31 -17.10 5.73 18.43
N LEU A 32 -16.29 4.77 18.88
CA LEU A 32 -16.52 3.34 18.67
C LEU A 32 -17.75 2.82 19.42
N GLU A 33 -17.94 3.23 20.68
CA GLU A 33 -19.07 2.78 21.51
C GLU A 33 -20.40 3.41 21.07
N LYS A 34 -20.41 4.70 20.73
CA LYS A 34 -21.67 5.40 20.42
C LYS A 34 -22.15 5.18 18.99
N ILE A 35 -21.25 5.19 18.00
CA ILE A 35 -21.61 5.09 16.58
C ILE A 35 -21.63 3.63 16.15
N TYR A 36 -20.56 2.89 16.41
CA TYR A 36 -20.41 1.51 15.93
C TYR A 36 -20.90 0.46 16.94
N LYS A 37 -21.26 0.86 18.17
CA LYS A 37 -21.73 -0.03 19.24
C LYS A 37 -20.73 -1.14 19.59
N ILE A 38 -19.44 -0.86 19.42
CA ILE A 38 -18.37 -1.82 19.71
C ILE A 38 -17.92 -1.63 21.17
N PRO A 39 -17.91 -2.69 22.00
CA PRO A 39 -17.39 -2.60 23.36
C PRO A 39 -15.88 -2.42 23.36
N VAL A 40 -15.37 -1.37 24.00
CA VAL A 40 -13.95 -1.05 24.06
C VAL A 40 -13.44 -1.08 25.50
N MET A 41 -12.43 -1.90 25.77
CA MET A 41 -11.86 -2.02 27.11
C MET A 41 -10.85 -0.90 27.37
N GLN A 42 -9.83 -0.78 26.52
CA GLN A 42 -8.75 0.18 26.67
C GLN A 42 -8.32 0.71 25.31
N VAL A 43 -7.93 1.99 25.27
CA VAL A 43 -7.33 2.62 24.09
C VAL A 43 -5.95 3.13 24.46
N LYS A 44 -4.94 2.73 23.69
CA LYS A 44 -3.56 3.26 23.79
C LYS A 44 -3.25 4.00 22.52
N THR A 45 -2.84 5.26 22.63
CA THR A 45 -2.52 6.09 21.47
C THR A 45 -1.05 6.48 21.44
N ARG A 46 -0.50 6.63 20.24
CA ARG A 46 0.84 7.20 20.00
C ARG A 46 0.80 8.12 18.79
N VAL A 47 1.54 9.21 18.82
CA VAL A 47 1.71 10.09 17.66
C VAL A 47 2.85 9.54 16.82
N VAL A 48 2.61 9.38 15.52
CA VAL A 48 3.59 8.93 14.53
C VAL A 48 3.91 10.10 13.62
N CYS A 49 5.18 10.46 13.59
CA CYS A 49 5.68 11.49 12.69
C CYS A 49 5.73 10.92 11.26
N GLY A 50 5.22 11.66 10.30
CA GLY A 50 5.35 11.35 8.88
C GLY A 50 6.82 11.38 8.43
N GLU A 51 7.12 10.67 7.35
CA GLU A 51 8.49 10.61 6.84
C GLU A 51 8.89 11.94 6.20
N ILE A 52 10.17 12.31 6.34
CA ILE A 52 10.75 13.45 5.64
C ILE A 52 11.53 12.90 4.44
N LYS A 53 11.03 13.19 3.24
CA LYS A 53 11.61 12.71 1.98
C LYS A 53 12.24 13.88 1.22
N ARG A 54 13.35 13.62 0.53
CA ARG A 54 13.88 14.59 -0.45
C ARG A 54 13.03 14.54 -1.70
N ALA A 55 12.65 15.71 -2.22
CA ALA A 55 11.93 15.79 -3.49
C ALA A 55 12.78 15.19 -4.63
N LYS A 56 12.15 14.41 -5.51
CA LYS A 56 12.79 13.88 -6.74
C LYS A 56 12.90 14.94 -7.86
N SER A 57 12.83 16.22 -7.50
CA SER A 57 12.88 17.36 -8.42
C SER A 57 14.31 17.88 -8.58
N THR A 58 14.58 18.63 -9.65
CA THR A 58 15.86 19.31 -9.90
C THR A 58 16.29 20.23 -8.76
N LYS A 59 15.32 20.75 -7.99
CA LYS A 59 15.58 21.58 -6.80
C LYS A 59 15.53 20.72 -5.53
N PRO A 60 16.55 20.77 -4.66
CA PRO A 60 16.60 19.96 -3.44
C PRO A 60 15.79 20.60 -2.31
N TYR A 61 14.48 20.35 -2.26
CA TYR A 61 13.65 20.67 -1.10
C TYR A 61 13.18 19.39 -0.37
N LEU A 62 12.86 19.53 0.92
CA LEU A 62 12.34 18.45 1.76
C LEU A 62 10.82 18.48 1.75
N ILE A 63 10.22 17.31 1.56
CA ILE A 63 8.78 17.08 1.62
C ILE A 63 8.52 16.30 2.91
N LYS A 64 7.67 16.86 3.77
CA LYS A 64 7.23 16.22 5.01
C LYS A 64 5.85 15.60 4.77
N GLU A 65 5.72 14.31 5.05
CA GLU A 65 4.41 13.66 5.07
C GLU A 65 3.63 14.02 6.34
N ASP A 66 2.31 13.97 6.24
CA ASP A 66 1.43 14.33 7.35
C ASP A 66 1.60 13.39 8.55
N ASP A 67 1.76 14.01 9.72
CA ASP A 67 1.77 13.30 10.99
C ASP A 67 0.38 12.74 11.30
N TYR A 68 0.33 11.59 11.95
CA TYR A 68 -0.92 10.96 12.34
C TYR A 68 -0.82 10.32 13.72
N ARG A 69 -1.97 10.01 14.31
CA ARG A 69 -2.03 9.26 15.57
C ARG A 69 -2.45 7.84 15.29
N GLU A 70 -1.73 6.90 15.88
CA GLU A 70 -2.14 5.50 15.92
C GLU A 70 -2.85 5.22 17.24
N ALA A 71 -3.97 4.53 17.17
CA ALA A 71 -4.73 4.08 18.32
C ALA A 71 -4.84 2.55 18.28
N ILE A 72 -4.24 1.90 19.27
CA ILE A 72 -4.43 0.46 19.54
C ILE A 72 -5.61 0.35 20.50
N VAL A 73 -6.65 -0.33 20.05
CA VAL A 73 -7.89 -0.55 20.78
C VAL A 73 -7.95 -1.99 21.24
N ASP A 74 -8.08 -2.18 22.54
CA ASP A 74 -8.23 -3.49 23.17
C ASP A 74 -9.72 -3.81 23.27
N LEU A 75 -10.12 -4.88 22.58
CA LEU A 75 -11.46 -5.46 22.61
C LEU A 75 -11.59 -6.46 23.77
N PRO A 76 -12.82 -6.78 24.20
CA PRO A 76 -13.07 -7.83 25.18
C PRO A 76 -12.49 -9.18 24.72
N LYS A 77 -12.07 -10.01 25.67
CA LYS A 77 -11.39 -11.30 25.40
C LYS A 77 -12.19 -12.26 24.50
N HIS A 78 -13.52 -12.15 24.51
CA HIS A 78 -14.41 -13.00 23.72
C HIS A 78 -14.59 -12.51 22.27
N VAL A 79 -14.13 -11.29 21.96
CA VAL A 79 -14.21 -10.72 20.61
C VAL A 79 -12.84 -10.87 19.95
N GLN A 80 -12.83 -11.57 18.81
CA GLN A 80 -11.67 -11.70 17.96
C GLN A 80 -11.92 -10.91 16.68
N PHE A 81 -10.92 -10.17 16.23
CA PHE A 81 -10.97 -9.40 14.99
C PHE A 81 -9.86 -9.86 14.07
N GLU A 82 -10.24 -10.25 12.85
CA GLU A 82 -9.33 -10.55 11.76
C GLU A 82 -9.50 -9.51 10.67
N TYR A 83 -8.38 -9.08 10.10
CA TYR A 83 -8.38 -8.09 9.04
C TYR A 83 -8.87 -8.75 7.74
N PRO A 84 -9.99 -8.28 7.16
CA PRO A 84 -10.53 -8.88 5.95
C PRO A 84 -9.57 -8.67 4.78
N ASP A 85 -9.52 -9.66 3.88
CA ASP A 85 -8.86 -9.50 2.60
C ASP A 85 -9.80 -8.78 1.63
N LEU A 86 -9.49 -7.51 1.34
CA LEU A 86 -10.32 -6.65 0.51
C LEU A 86 -10.14 -6.89 -1.01
N TYR A 87 -9.05 -7.56 -1.42
CA TYR A 87 -8.64 -7.59 -2.83
C TYR A 87 -8.35 -8.99 -3.38
N GLY A 88 -8.54 -10.04 -2.57
CA GLY A 88 -8.03 -11.39 -2.85
C GLY A 88 -8.27 -11.92 -4.27
N GLY A 89 -9.50 -11.83 -4.78
CA GLY A 89 -9.83 -12.37 -6.11
C GLY A 89 -9.36 -11.52 -7.30
N GLU A 90 -9.14 -10.22 -7.11
CA GLU A 90 -8.69 -9.31 -8.17
C GLU A 90 -7.17 -9.27 -8.29
N ARG A 91 -6.46 -9.44 -7.19
CA ARG A 91 -4.98 -9.49 -7.17
C ARG A 91 -4.44 -10.61 -8.04
N VAL A 92 -4.97 -11.82 -7.87
CA VAL A 92 -4.53 -12.99 -8.65
C VAL A 92 -4.70 -12.76 -10.15
N LYS A 93 -5.84 -12.17 -10.55
CA LYS A 93 -6.12 -11.86 -11.97
C LYS A 93 -5.16 -10.79 -12.52
N LEU A 94 -4.91 -9.74 -11.75
CA LEU A 94 -3.99 -8.67 -12.13
C LEU A 94 -2.55 -9.18 -12.24
N GLU A 95 -2.12 -10.05 -11.33
CA GLU A 95 -0.80 -10.68 -11.34
C GLU A 95 -0.62 -11.55 -12.60
N ASP A 96 -1.61 -12.36 -12.95
CA ASP A 96 -1.61 -13.16 -14.19
C ASP A 96 -1.56 -12.29 -15.46
N GLU A 97 -2.24 -11.14 -15.45
CA GLU A 97 -2.24 -10.18 -16.57
C GLU A 97 -0.88 -9.48 -16.70
N ILE A 98 -0.30 -9.03 -15.58
CA ILE A 98 1.03 -8.41 -15.55
C ILE A 98 2.08 -9.38 -16.09
N GLU A 99 2.06 -10.65 -15.65
CA GLU A 99 3.03 -11.65 -16.11
C GLU A 99 2.91 -11.92 -17.62
N LYS A 100 1.70 -11.94 -18.17
CA LYS A 100 1.47 -12.07 -19.62
C LYS A 100 2.04 -10.87 -20.38
N ILE A 101 1.82 -9.66 -19.88
CA ILE A 101 2.33 -8.42 -20.49
C ILE A 101 3.86 -8.41 -20.45
N GLU A 102 4.47 -8.77 -19.33
CA GLU A 102 5.94 -8.86 -19.19
C GLU A 102 6.54 -9.85 -20.18
N LYS A 103 5.96 -11.06 -20.30
CA LYS A 103 6.36 -12.07 -21.29
C LYS A 103 6.24 -11.56 -22.72
N GLN A 104 5.17 -10.84 -23.05
CA GLN A 104 5.00 -10.22 -24.37
C GLN A 104 6.07 -9.14 -24.63
N PHE A 105 6.35 -8.28 -23.66
CA PHE A 105 7.39 -7.26 -23.75
C PHE A 105 8.78 -7.87 -23.95
N GLU A 106 9.14 -8.91 -23.19
CA GLU A 106 10.40 -9.61 -23.36
C GLU A 106 10.54 -10.24 -24.75
N PHE A 107 9.46 -10.85 -25.25
CA PHE A 107 9.45 -11.44 -26.59
C PHE A 107 9.67 -10.38 -27.68
N ILE A 108 8.98 -9.24 -27.59
CA ILE A 108 9.15 -8.11 -28.52
C ILE A 108 10.58 -7.58 -28.46
N LYS A 109 11.12 -7.33 -27.26
CA LYS A 109 12.50 -6.83 -27.07
C LYS A 109 13.54 -7.78 -27.63
N LYS A 110 13.37 -9.09 -27.45
CA LYS A 110 14.26 -10.13 -28.03
C LYS A 110 14.16 -10.16 -29.56
N ARG A 111 12.96 -9.98 -30.12
CA ARG A 111 12.74 -9.91 -31.57
C ARG A 111 13.34 -8.65 -32.18
N GLU A 112 13.20 -7.49 -31.54
CA GLU A 112 13.83 -6.25 -31.96
C GLU A 112 15.35 -6.36 -31.95
N LYS A 113 15.94 -6.89 -30.87
CA LYS A 113 17.39 -7.11 -30.78
C LYS A 113 17.93 -8.01 -31.90
N ARG A 114 17.16 -9.03 -32.33
CA ARG A 114 17.51 -9.87 -33.48
C ARG A 114 17.40 -9.12 -34.82
N ARG A 115 16.41 -8.22 -34.96
CA ARG A 115 16.23 -7.41 -36.17
C ARG A 115 17.32 -6.34 -36.33
N THR A 116 17.81 -5.77 -35.23
CA THR A 116 18.88 -4.75 -35.26
C THR A 116 20.28 -5.36 -35.33
N PHE A 117 20.44 -6.67 -35.11
CA PHE A 117 21.68 -7.42 -35.30
C PHE A 117 21.97 -7.72 -36.78
N SER A 118 22.00 -6.69 -37.62
CA SER A 118 22.47 -6.79 -39.00
C SER A 118 23.63 -5.84 -39.19
N GLU A 119 24.85 -6.37 -39.10
CA GLU A 119 26.11 -5.60 -39.08
C GLU A 119 26.36 -4.81 -40.37
N ASN A 120 25.74 -5.19 -41.49
CA ASN A 120 25.98 -4.59 -42.81
C ASN A 120 24.80 -3.76 -43.38
N ARG A 121 23.70 -3.54 -42.64
CA ARG A 121 22.57 -2.71 -43.12
C ARG A 121 22.78 -1.24 -42.76
N HIS A 122 23.23 -0.43 -43.71
CA HIS A 122 23.44 1.01 -43.52
C HIS A 122 22.11 1.76 -43.60
N ASN A 123 21.55 2.19 -42.46
CA ASN A 123 20.41 3.12 -42.34
C ASN A 123 19.10 2.74 -43.07
N VAL A 124 18.93 1.52 -43.57
CA VAL A 124 17.68 1.06 -44.19
C VAL A 124 16.78 0.38 -43.15
N PRO A 125 15.49 0.76 -43.01
CA PRO A 125 14.56 0.11 -42.10
C PRO A 125 14.32 -1.37 -42.46
N GLY A 126 14.41 -2.27 -41.48
CA GLY A 126 14.23 -3.72 -41.67
C GLY A 126 12.81 -4.21 -41.99
N TRP A 127 11.89 -3.32 -42.35
CA TRP A 127 10.52 -3.65 -42.77
C TRP A 127 10.40 -3.84 -44.29
N PHE A 128 11.26 -3.20 -45.10
CA PHE A 128 11.27 -3.42 -46.54
C PHE A 128 11.89 -4.80 -46.84
N GLY A 129 11.10 -5.68 -47.47
CA GLY A 129 11.47 -7.07 -47.80
C GLY A 129 12.16 -7.22 -49.15
N VAL A 130 12.96 -6.23 -49.56
CA VAL A 130 13.72 -6.21 -50.82
C VAL A 130 15.15 -6.68 -50.56
#